data_AF-A0A4V1U9T3-F1
#
_entry.id   AF-A0A4V1U9T3-F1
#
_cell.length_a   1.000
_cell.length_b   1.000
_cell.length_c   1.000
_cell.angle_alpha   90.00
_cell.angle_beta   90.00
_cell.angle_gamma   90.00
#
_symmetry.space_group_name_H-M   'P 1'
#
loop_
_entity.id
_entity.type
_entity.pdbx_description
1 polymer ?
#
loop_
_entity_poly.entity_id
_entity_poly.type
_entity_poly.pdbx_seq_one_letter_code
_entity_poly.pdbx_strand_id
1 'polypeptide(L)'
;MKRILSIFFLLFSFHTLLARTIPVGHNEAVKTVRQGIEAAMAGDTVLVKKGLYKESNLLLSKPIVLIGEAGATLDGEGKNEILQISGQGIVVKGLTFQNSGYSSMDDLASIKVVDASGILIENNIINRAFFAIHINNSNYCVIQQNIISGLTKTEQTSGNGIHLWKCDNMLVKENQIKGHRDGIYFEFVTNSVIEKNISHNNIRYGLHFMFSNDDSYLENTFLDNGAGVAVMYSKRVVMVKNHFQHNWGPSAYGLLLKEISDAQIILNEFDQNTVAILMESTNRLEVRDNNFKSSGYAMRIQAS
;
A
#
# COMPACT_ATOMS: atom_id res chain seq x y z
N MET A 1 24.97 -67.64 18.84
CA MET A 1 24.32 -66.33 19.05
C MET A 1 24.67 -65.42 17.87
N LYS A 2 23.74 -65.26 16.91
CA LYS A 2 23.90 -64.39 15.73
C LYS A 2 23.32 -63.02 16.06
N ARG A 3 24.15 -61.97 16.13
CA ARG A 3 23.68 -60.58 16.14
C ARG A 3 23.85 -60.02 14.73
N ILE A 4 22.74 -59.97 13.99
CA ILE A 4 22.64 -59.28 12.71
C ILE A 4 22.44 -57.79 13.03
N LEU A 5 23.43 -56.97 12.70
CA LEU A 5 23.38 -55.53 12.85
C LEU A 5 22.78 -54.96 11.56
N SER A 6 21.48 -54.66 11.58
CA SER A 6 20.81 -53.98 10.46
C SER A 6 21.17 -52.49 10.49
N ILE A 7 22.06 -52.08 9.60
CA ILE A 7 22.38 -50.67 9.36
C ILE A 7 21.27 -50.09 8.47
N PHE A 8 20.45 -49.21 9.04
CA PHE A 8 19.44 -48.45 8.32
C PHE A 8 20.15 -47.34 7.52
N PHE A 9 20.19 -47.48 6.19
CA PHE A 9 20.75 -46.48 5.29
C PHE A 9 19.75 -45.32 5.17
N LEU A 10 19.96 -44.24 5.92
CA LEU A 10 19.23 -42.99 5.76
C LEU A 10 19.74 -42.30 4.47
N LEU A 11 19.05 -42.54 3.36
CA LEU A 11 19.22 -41.80 2.12
C LEU A 11 18.76 -40.35 2.34
N PHE A 12 19.69 -39.47 2.73
CA PHE A 12 19.50 -38.03 2.63
C PHE A 12 19.41 -37.66 1.14
N SER A 13 18.19 -37.53 0.64
CA SER A 13 17.91 -36.93 -0.66
C SER A 13 18.22 -35.43 -0.58
N PHE A 14 19.44 -35.05 -0.93
CA PHE A 14 19.83 -33.68 -1.19
C PHE A 14 18.99 -33.15 -2.37
N HIS A 15 17.83 -32.57 -2.07
CA HIS A 15 17.11 -31.76 -3.03
C HIS A 15 17.87 -30.45 -3.15
N THR A 16 18.65 -30.31 -4.21
CA THR A 16 19.18 -29.00 -4.61
C THR A 16 17.98 -28.12 -4.98
N LEU A 17 17.55 -27.27 -4.04
CA LEU A 17 16.61 -26.18 -4.29
C LEU A 17 17.31 -25.13 -5.15
N LEU A 18 17.39 -25.38 -6.45
CA LEU A 18 17.79 -24.37 -7.41
C LEU A 18 16.57 -23.52 -7.73
N ALA A 19 16.58 -22.27 -7.28
CA ALA A 19 15.64 -21.26 -7.72
C ALA A 19 15.78 -21.09 -9.24
N ARG A 20 14.76 -21.47 -10.01
CA ARG A 20 14.76 -21.28 -11.47
C ARG A 20 14.06 -19.99 -11.84
N THR A 21 14.47 -19.42 -12.97
CA THR A 21 13.75 -18.33 -13.63
C THR A 21 12.87 -18.88 -14.74
N ILE A 22 11.58 -18.55 -14.70
CA ILE A 22 10.58 -18.94 -15.70
C ILE A 22 10.27 -17.69 -16.54
N PRO A 23 10.81 -17.57 -17.75
CA PRO A 23 10.48 -16.46 -18.64
C PRO A 23 9.05 -16.65 -19.19
N VAL A 24 8.23 -15.62 -19.06
CA VAL A 24 6.85 -15.58 -19.51
C VAL A 24 6.69 -14.54 -20.61
N GLY A 25 6.20 -14.94 -21.77
CA GLY A 25 5.82 -14.00 -22.82
C GLY A 25 5.39 -14.64 -24.13
N HIS A 26 4.87 -13.81 -25.04
CA HIS A 26 4.31 -14.27 -26.31
C HIS A 26 5.27 -15.13 -27.15
N ASN A 27 6.59 -14.92 -27.02
CA ASN A 27 7.63 -15.68 -27.73
C ASN A 27 8.30 -16.77 -26.87
N GLU A 28 7.94 -16.90 -25.59
CA GLU A 28 8.55 -17.85 -24.66
C GLU A 28 7.82 -19.20 -24.66
N ALA A 29 8.36 -20.23 -24.02
CA ALA A 29 7.64 -21.50 -23.84
C ALA A 29 6.38 -21.32 -22.97
N VAL A 30 6.47 -20.47 -21.95
CA VAL A 30 5.36 -20.10 -21.07
C VAL A 30 4.75 -18.80 -21.60
N LYS A 31 3.49 -18.83 -22.04
CA LYS A 31 2.88 -17.71 -22.76
C LYS A 31 2.19 -16.71 -21.85
N THR A 32 1.64 -17.18 -20.72
CA THR A 32 0.82 -16.38 -19.82
C THR A 32 1.39 -16.31 -18.41
N VAL A 33 1.09 -15.23 -17.68
CA VAL A 33 1.54 -15.04 -16.31
C VAL A 33 0.94 -16.10 -15.40
N ARG A 34 -0.34 -16.47 -15.62
CA ARG A 34 -0.97 -17.60 -14.92
C ARG A 34 -0.17 -18.90 -15.07
N GLN A 35 0.24 -19.26 -16.29
CA GLN A 35 1.05 -20.46 -16.51
C GLN A 35 2.40 -20.38 -15.79
N GLY A 36 3.04 -19.19 -15.78
CA GLY A 36 4.29 -18.98 -15.04
C GLY A 36 4.13 -19.18 -13.54
N ILE A 37 3.08 -18.58 -12.96
CA ILE A 37 2.74 -18.71 -11.54
C ILE A 37 2.42 -20.17 -11.20
N GLU A 38 1.61 -20.86 -12.00
CA GLU A 38 1.24 -22.26 -11.79
C GLU A 38 2.46 -23.18 -11.86
N ALA A 39 3.34 -22.97 -12.84
CA ALA A 39 4.55 -23.76 -13.01
C ALA A 39 5.55 -23.57 -11.87
N ALA A 40 5.68 -22.36 -11.31
CA ALA A 40 6.69 -22.00 -10.31
C ALA A 40 6.65 -22.85 -9.03
N MET A 41 7.81 -23.11 -8.45
CA MET A 41 7.99 -23.71 -7.13
C MET A 41 8.48 -22.66 -6.13
N ALA A 42 8.43 -22.98 -4.84
CA ALA A 42 8.96 -22.10 -3.80
C ALA A 42 10.42 -21.69 -4.11
N GLY A 43 10.70 -20.39 -4.05
CA GLY A 43 12.00 -19.80 -4.37
C GLY A 43 12.19 -19.40 -5.84
N ASP A 44 11.31 -19.82 -6.75
CA ASP A 44 11.44 -19.50 -8.18
C ASP A 44 11.19 -18.01 -8.48
N THR A 45 11.62 -17.59 -9.66
CA THR A 45 11.29 -16.29 -10.23
C THR A 45 10.43 -16.46 -11.49
N VAL A 46 9.29 -15.80 -11.55
CA VAL A 46 8.49 -15.63 -12.76
C VAL A 46 8.86 -14.30 -13.39
N LEU A 47 9.60 -14.33 -14.50
CA LEU A 47 10.06 -13.15 -15.23
C LEU A 47 9.09 -12.86 -16.37
N VAL A 48 8.23 -11.87 -16.20
CA VAL A 48 7.27 -11.42 -17.20
C VAL A 48 7.98 -10.50 -18.19
N LYS A 49 8.13 -10.97 -19.43
CA LYS A 49 8.70 -10.20 -20.53
C LYS A 49 7.80 -9.04 -20.92
N LYS A 50 8.37 -8.07 -21.64
CA LYS A 50 7.60 -6.95 -22.21
C LYS A 50 6.39 -7.47 -23.01
N GLY A 51 5.20 -6.95 -22.73
CA GLY A 51 3.98 -7.35 -23.40
C GLY A 51 2.72 -6.93 -22.65
N LEU A 52 1.58 -6.96 -23.35
CA LEU A 52 0.27 -6.78 -22.75
C LEU A 52 -0.35 -8.15 -22.46
N TYR A 53 -0.68 -8.39 -21.20
CA TYR A 53 -1.27 -9.63 -20.71
C TYR A 53 -2.67 -9.32 -20.17
N LYS A 54 -3.69 -9.75 -20.92
CA LYS A 54 -5.10 -9.60 -20.54
C LYS A 54 -5.48 -10.72 -19.59
N GLU A 55 -4.97 -10.63 -18.37
CA GLU A 55 -5.15 -11.62 -17.33
C GLU A 55 -5.62 -10.95 -16.05
N SER A 56 -6.64 -11.54 -15.43
CA SER A 56 -7.20 -11.11 -14.15
C SER A 56 -7.37 -12.32 -13.23
N ASN A 57 -7.64 -12.08 -11.94
CA ASN A 57 -7.78 -13.12 -10.92
C ASN A 57 -6.59 -14.08 -10.89
N LEU A 58 -5.38 -13.53 -10.95
CA LEU A 58 -4.14 -14.29 -10.74
C LEU A 58 -3.98 -14.52 -9.24
N LEU A 59 -3.72 -15.77 -8.83
CA LEU A 59 -3.49 -16.11 -7.43
C LEU A 59 -2.02 -16.47 -7.21
N LEU A 60 -1.35 -15.69 -6.37
CA LEU A 60 0.04 -15.87 -6.00
C LEU A 60 0.14 -16.29 -4.54
N SER A 61 0.30 -17.60 -4.31
CA SER A 61 0.30 -18.20 -2.97
C SER A 61 1.61 -18.91 -2.58
N LYS A 62 2.55 -19.03 -3.52
CA LYS A 62 3.86 -19.66 -3.33
C LYS A 62 4.90 -18.56 -3.08
N PRO A 63 5.92 -18.79 -2.21
CA PRO A 63 6.98 -17.82 -1.93
C PRO A 63 7.90 -17.67 -3.15
N ILE A 64 7.48 -16.84 -4.12
CA ILE A 64 8.18 -16.64 -5.39
C ILE A 64 8.37 -15.14 -5.67
N VAL A 65 9.26 -14.85 -6.60
CA VAL A 65 9.46 -13.50 -7.13
C VAL A 65 8.72 -13.38 -8.46
N LEU A 66 7.70 -12.54 -8.52
CA LEU A 66 7.04 -12.13 -9.75
C LEU A 66 7.62 -10.78 -10.19
N ILE A 67 8.39 -10.77 -11.27
CA ILE A 67 9.08 -9.57 -11.75
C ILE A 67 8.76 -9.28 -13.22
N GLY A 68 8.44 -8.02 -13.52
CA GLY A 68 8.23 -7.53 -14.88
C GLY A 68 9.48 -6.87 -15.47
N GLU A 69 9.72 -7.12 -16.77
CA GLU A 69 10.56 -6.22 -17.57
C GLU A 69 9.81 -4.93 -17.89
N ALA A 70 10.54 -3.87 -18.23
CA ALA A 70 9.94 -2.59 -18.61
C ALA A 70 8.91 -2.77 -19.74
N GLY A 71 7.64 -2.44 -19.45
CA GLY A 71 6.51 -2.60 -20.37
C GLY A 71 5.81 -3.97 -20.29
N ALA A 72 6.06 -4.77 -19.26
CA ALA A 72 5.22 -5.91 -18.88
C ALA A 72 3.95 -5.39 -18.17
N THR A 73 2.81 -5.51 -18.84
CA THR A 73 1.53 -4.93 -18.38
C THR A 73 0.49 -6.02 -18.16
N LEU A 74 -0.04 -6.12 -16.94
CA LEU A 74 -1.24 -6.87 -16.60
C LEU A 74 -2.48 -5.96 -16.71
N ASP A 75 -3.43 -6.35 -17.55
CA ASP A 75 -4.65 -5.58 -17.83
C ASP A 75 -5.89 -6.32 -17.33
N GLY A 76 -6.58 -5.73 -16.34
CA GLY A 76 -7.82 -6.26 -15.76
C GLY A 76 -9.08 -6.01 -16.60
N GLU A 77 -8.94 -5.34 -17.76
CA GLU A 77 -10.01 -4.99 -18.71
C GLU A 77 -11.20 -4.23 -18.09
N GLY A 78 -11.00 -3.61 -16.93
CA GLY A 78 -12.02 -2.86 -16.18
C GLY A 78 -13.08 -3.74 -15.52
N LYS A 79 -12.82 -5.05 -15.36
CA LYS A 79 -13.84 -6.01 -14.90
C LYS A 79 -13.55 -6.61 -13.53
N ASN A 80 -12.31 -7.00 -13.29
CA ASN A 80 -11.95 -7.86 -12.16
C ASN A 80 -10.74 -7.32 -11.39
N GLU A 81 -10.48 -7.94 -10.26
CA GLU A 81 -9.18 -7.89 -9.59
C GLU A 81 -8.09 -8.49 -10.48
N ILE A 82 -6.88 -7.94 -10.45
CA ILE A 82 -5.79 -8.40 -11.32
C ILE A 82 -4.98 -9.49 -10.63
N LEU A 83 -4.37 -9.17 -9.48
CA LEU A 83 -3.50 -10.06 -8.73
C LEU A 83 -3.93 -10.14 -7.26
N GLN A 84 -4.21 -11.35 -6.81
CA GLN A 84 -4.40 -11.69 -5.40
C GLN A 84 -3.16 -12.40 -4.88
N ILE A 85 -2.66 -11.98 -3.73
CA ILE A 85 -1.51 -12.54 -3.02
C ILE A 85 -1.98 -13.09 -1.68
N SER A 86 -1.56 -14.30 -1.34
CA SER A 86 -1.73 -14.91 -0.02
C SER A 86 -0.49 -15.69 0.39
N GLY A 87 -0.33 -15.96 1.69
CA GLY A 87 0.86 -16.68 2.17
C GLY A 87 2.04 -15.74 2.46
N GLN A 88 3.28 -16.22 2.30
CA GLN A 88 4.45 -15.55 2.87
C GLN A 88 5.63 -15.43 1.92
N GLY A 89 6.44 -14.37 2.08
CA GLY A 89 7.72 -14.22 1.40
C GLY A 89 7.60 -14.09 -0.12
N ILE A 90 6.63 -13.30 -0.58
CA ILE A 90 6.33 -13.10 -2.00
C ILE A 90 6.77 -11.70 -2.42
N VAL A 91 7.36 -11.60 -3.60
CA VAL A 91 7.81 -10.33 -4.18
C VAL A 91 7.06 -10.06 -5.48
N VAL A 92 6.54 -8.84 -5.65
CA VAL A 92 5.92 -8.34 -6.88
C VAL A 92 6.62 -7.06 -7.28
N LYS A 93 7.35 -7.09 -8.41
CA LYS A 93 8.24 -6.01 -8.80
C LYS A 93 8.17 -5.63 -10.27
N GLY A 94 8.27 -4.34 -10.59
CA GLY A 94 8.56 -3.87 -11.95
C GLY A 94 7.43 -4.08 -12.97
N LEU A 95 6.22 -4.40 -12.51
CA LEU A 95 5.06 -4.63 -13.37
C LEU A 95 4.24 -3.36 -13.54
N THR A 96 3.55 -3.27 -14.67
CA THR A 96 2.45 -2.33 -14.85
C THR A 96 1.12 -3.04 -14.64
N PHE A 97 0.27 -2.53 -13.77
CA PHE A 97 -1.11 -2.96 -13.58
C PHE A 97 -2.03 -1.88 -14.14
N GLN A 98 -3.03 -2.26 -14.94
CA GLN A 98 -3.98 -1.29 -15.48
C GLN A 98 -5.42 -1.81 -15.53
N ASN A 99 -6.36 -0.86 -15.43
CA ASN A 99 -7.80 -1.11 -15.58
C ASN A 99 -8.32 -2.21 -14.65
N SER A 100 -8.09 -2.09 -13.34
CA SER A 100 -8.80 -2.98 -12.40
C SER A 100 -10.31 -2.74 -12.46
N GLY A 101 -11.08 -3.74 -12.07
CA GLY A 101 -12.53 -3.63 -11.96
C GLY A 101 -13.00 -2.58 -10.95
N TYR A 102 -14.24 -2.14 -11.13
CA TYR A 102 -15.02 -1.39 -10.15
C TYR A 102 -16.18 -2.26 -9.65
N SER A 103 -16.42 -2.27 -8.34
CA SER A 103 -17.60 -2.88 -7.74
C SER A 103 -18.09 -2.00 -6.60
N SER A 104 -19.41 -1.92 -6.44
CA SER A 104 -20.05 -1.28 -5.28
C SER A 104 -20.22 -2.23 -4.11
N MET A 105 -19.95 -3.53 -4.31
CA MET A 105 -20.10 -4.58 -3.31
C MET A 105 -18.73 -5.12 -2.85
N ASP A 106 -17.76 -5.12 -3.75
CA ASP A 106 -16.44 -5.72 -3.53
C ASP A 106 -15.33 -4.68 -3.68
N ASP A 107 -14.34 -4.74 -2.80
CA ASP A 107 -13.14 -3.92 -2.90
C ASP A 107 -12.16 -4.53 -3.92
N LEU A 108 -12.50 -4.43 -5.21
CA LEU A 108 -11.65 -4.90 -6.30
C LEU A 108 -10.37 -4.07 -6.41
N ALA A 109 -9.22 -4.74 -6.41
CA ALA A 109 -7.92 -4.08 -6.47
C ALA A 109 -7.08 -4.48 -7.70
N SER A 110 -6.05 -3.68 -8.01
CA SER A 110 -5.00 -4.15 -8.92
C SER A 110 -4.12 -5.20 -8.24
N ILE A 111 -3.75 -4.94 -6.98
CA ILE A 111 -3.05 -5.91 -6.13
C ILE A 111 -3.82 -6.03 -4.82
N LYS A 112 -4.34 -7.23 -4.53
CA LYS A 112 -4.95 -7.56 -3.26
C LYS A 112 -4.08 -8.53 -2.49
N VAL A 113 -3.89 -8.27 -1.21
CA VAL A 113 -3.12 -9.10 -0.30
C VAL A 113 -4.03 -9.51 0.84
N VAL A 114 -4.17 -10.82 1.07
CA VAL A 114 -5.08 -11.38 2.09
C VAL A 114 -4.36 -12.47 2.86
N ASP A 115 -4.43 -12.41 4.20
CA ASP A 115 -3.87 -13.42 5.10
C ASP A 115 -2.40 -13.74 4.78
N ALA A 116 -1.56 -12.70 4.76
CA ALA A 116 -0.21 -12.77 4.24
C ALA A 116 0.85 -12.14 5.14
N SER A 117 2.10 -12.53 4.95
CA SER A 117 3.24 -12.04 5.72
C SER A 117 4.49 -11.82 4.88
N GLY A 118 5.23 -10.73 5.10
CA GLY A 118 6.51 -10.54 4.43
C GLY A 118 6.38 -10.34 2.92
N ILE A 119 5.37 -9.59 2.48
CA ILE A 119 5.12 -9.29 1.07
C ILE A 119 5.87 -8.02 0.66
N LEU A 120 6.57 -8.06 -0.47
CA LEU A 120 7.21 -6.88 -1.07
C LEU A 120 6.48 -6.50 -2.35
N ILE A 121 5.91 -5.29 -2.40
CA ILE A 121 5.32 -4.68 -3.59
C ILE A 121 6.17 -3.47 -3.96
N GLU A 122 7.02 -3.61 -4.98
CA GLU A 122 8.09 -2.67 -5.25
C GLU A 122 8.15 -2.21 -6.72
N ASN A 123 8.39 -0.92 -6.97
CA ASN A 123 8.68 -0.41 -8.32
C ASN A 123 7.61 -0.77 -9.37
N ASN A 124 6.34 -0.86 -8.97
CA ASN A 124 5.23 -1.11 -9.88
C ASN A 124 4.57 0.20 -10.32
N ILE A 125 3.98 0.18 -11.51
CA ILE A 125 3.11 1.25 -12.01
C ILE A 125 1.68 0.74 -11.97
N ILE A 126 0.79 1.44 -11.27
CA ILE A 126 -0.62 1.06 -11.17
C ILE A 126 -1.48 2.19 -11.70
N ASN A 127 -2.22 1.92 -12.78
CA ASN A 127 -2.99 2.92 -13.51
C ASN A 127 -4.46 2.58 -13.56
N ARG A 128 -5.29 3.62 -13.42
CA ARG A 128 -6.74 3.54 -13.58
C ARG A 128 -7.36 2.48 -12.65
N ALA A 129 -6.88 2.43 -11.42
CA ALA A 129 -7.34 1.47 -10.43
C ALA A 129 -8.50 2.03 -9.59
N PHE A 130 -9.42 1.15 -9.18
CA PHE A 130 -10.41 1.45 -8.16
C PHE A 130 -9.72 1.49 -6.80
N PHE A 131 -9.37 0.31 -6.25
CA PHE A 131 -8.29 0.18 -5.28
C PHE A 131 -6.98 -0.17 -6.00
N ALA A 132 -5.88 0.53 -5.73
CA ALA A 132 -4.61 0.16 -6.35
C ALA A 132 -3.96 -1.02 -5.62
N ILE A 133 -3.70 -0.84 -4.32
CA ILE A 133 -3.15 -1.88 -3.44
C ILE A 133 -4.07 -1.99 -2.23
N HIS A 134 -4.69 -3.16 -2.03
CA HIS A 134 -5.55 -3.45 -0.88
C HIS A 134 -4.95 -4.61 -0.08
N ILE A 135 -4.48 -4.32 1.14
CA ILE A 135 -3.92 -5.32 2.07
C ILE A 135 -4.87 -5.53 3.23
N ASN A 136 -5.16 -6.78 3.51
CA ASN A 136 -6.16 -7.20 4.48
C ASN A 136 -5.59 -8.33 5.37
N ASN A 137 -5.71 -8.17 6.69
CA ASN A 137 -5.26 -9.16 7.69
C ASN A 137 -3.83 -9.67 7.45
N SER A 138 -2.86 -8.75 7.32
CA SER A 138 -1.49 -9.11 6.92
C SER A 138 -0.44 -8.33 7.70
N ASN A 139 0.80 -8.83 7.74
CA ASN A 139 1.88 -8.21 8.51
C ASN A 139 3.26 -8.23 7.82
N TYR A 140 4.16 -7.37 8.27
CA TYR A 140 5.53 -7.30 7.75
C TYR A 140 5.61 -7.05 6.23
N CYS A 141 4.61 -6.40 5.63
CA CYS A 141 4.65 -6.09 4.21
C CYS A 141 5.28 -4.72 3.94
N VAL A 142 5.97 -4.63 2.82
CA VAL A 142 6.62 -3.42 2.33
C VAL A 142 6.00 -3.02 1.00
N ILE A 143 5.46 -1.81 0.95
CA ILE A 143 4.92 -1.18 -0.26
C ILE A 143 5.84 -0.01 -0.58
N GLN A 144 6.69 -0.15 -1.59
CA GLN A 144 7.69 0.89 -1.87
C GLN A 144 7.91 1.24 -3.33
N GLN A 145 8.21 2.52 -3.57
CA GLN A 145 8.63 3.01 -4.89
C GLN A 145 7.60 2.76 -6.00
N ASN A 146 6.31 2.68 -5.66
CA ASN A 146 5.24 2.48 -6.63
C ASN A 146 4.70 3.83 -7.13
N ILE A 147 4.30 3.88 -8.40
CA ILE A 147 3.60 5.02 -9.01
C ILE A 147 2.14 4.62 -9.20
N ILE A 148 1.24 5.27 -8.50
CA ILE A 148 -0.16 4.89 -8.37
C ILE A 148 -1.05 6.03 -8.86
N SER A 149 -1.93 5.71 -9.81
CA SER A 149 -2.94 6.63 -10.32
C SER A 149 -4.32 5.98 -10.41
N GLY A 150 -5.31 6.63 -9.78
CA GLY A 150 -6.69 6.20 -9.78
C GLY A 150 -7.51 6.77 -10.94
N LEU A 151 -8.80 6.43 -10.95
CA LEU A 151 -9.80 7.08 -11.78
C LEU A 151 -10.55 8.11 -10.92
N THR A 152 -10.23 9.39 -11.09
CA THR A 152 -10.94 10.49 -10.42
C THR A 152 -12.30 10.68 -11.08
N LYS A 153 -13.38 10.24 -10.41
CA LYS A 153 -14.76 10.50 -10.85
C LYS A 153 -15.56 11.17 -9.74
N THR A 154 -15.89 10.39 -8.71
CA THR A 154 -16.63 10.85 -7.53
C THR A 154 -16.15 10.05 -6.31
N GLU A 155 -16.39 10.56 -5.10
CA GLU A 155 -16.08 9.82 -3.87
C GLU A 155 -16.71 8.42 -3.84
N GLN A 156 -17.91 8.26 -4.38
CA GLN A 156 -18.65 6.99 -4.37
C GLN A 156 -18.11 6.00 -5.41
N THR A 157 -17.46 6.48 -6.47
CA THR A 157 -17.00 5.66 -7.60
C THR A 157 -15.47 5.54 -7.69
N SER A 158 -14.77 6.04 -6.67
CA SER A 158 -13.31 5.97 -6.53
C SER A 158 -12.95 5.20 -5.25
N GLY A 159 -12.00 4.28 -5.37
CA GLY A 159 -11.43 3.56 -4.23
C GLY A 159 -10.18 4.26 -3.73
N ASN A 160 -9.46 3.62 -2.82
CA ASN A 160 -8.26 4.19 -2.23
C ASN A 160 -7.01 3.77 -3.01
N GLY A 161 -5.94 4.58 -2.96
CA GLY A 161 -4.67 4.20 -3.58
C GLY A 161 -4.07 3.00 -2.86
N ILE A 162 -3.62 3.22 -1.63
CA ILE A 162 -3.10 2.18 -0.75
C ILE A 162 -4.08 2.02 0.41
N HIS A 163 -4.70 0.85 0.55
CA HIS A 163 -5.67 0.53 1.60
C HIS A 163 -5.11 -0.60 2.49
N LEU A 164 -4.97 -0.33 3.78
CA LEU A 164 -4.57 -1.31 4.79
C LEU A 164 -5.69 -1.48 5.81
N TRP A 165 -6.16 -2.73 5.96
CA TRP A 165 -7.17 -3.09 6.94
C TRP A 165 -6.68 -4.25 7.81
N LYS A 166 -6.72 -4.07 9.14
CA LYS A 166 -6.22 -5.04 10.13
C LYS A 166 -4.80 -5.51 9.83
N CYS A 167 -3.88 -4.57 9.73
CA CYS A 167 -2.48 -4.87 9.41
C CYS A 167 -1.54 -4.51 10.57
N ASP A 168 -0.34 -5.07 10.56
CA ASP A 168 0.66 -4.85 11.61
C ASP A 168 2.08 -4.86 11.03
N ASN A 169 2.97 -4.02 11.57
CA ASN A 169 4.37 -3.94 11.11
C ASN A 169 4.52 -3.64 9.60
N MET A 170 3.79 -2.64 9.10
CA MET A 170 3.77 -2.30 7.69
C MET A 170 4.75 -1.17 7.36
N LEU A 171 5.37 -1.22 6.20
CA LEU A 171 6.19 -0.12 5.68
C LEU A 171 5.62 0.38 4.35
N VAL A 172 5.13 1.62 4.32
CA VAL A 172 4.65 2.30 3.11
C VAL A 172 5.62 3.42 2.80
N LYS A 173 6.48 3.25 1.78
CA LYS A 173 7.63 4.14 1.58
C LYS A 173 7.85 4.59 0.14
N GLU A 174 8.20 5.86 -0.05
CA GLU A 174 8.64 6.38 -1.37
C GLU A 174 7.64 6.14 -2.52
N ASN A 175 6.34 6.06 -2.21
CA ASN A 175 5.30 5.91 -3.23
C ASN A 175 4.79 7.28 -3.70
N GLN A 176 4.40 7.37 -4.97
CA GLN A 176 3.66 8.50 -5.51
C GLN A 176 2.21 8.08 -5.80
N ILE A 177 1.24 8.72 -5.15
CA ILE A 177 -0.18 8.36 -5.22
C ILE A 177 -1.03 9.56 -5.62
N LYS A 178 -1.92 9.38 -6.60
CA LYS A 178 -2.88 10.41 -7.01
C LYS A 178 -4.21 9.91 -7.55
N GLY A 179 -5.22 10.77 -7.56
CA GLY A 179 -6.48 10.54 -8.26
C GLY A 179 -7.35 9.44 -7.64
N HIS A 180 -7.21 9.20 -6.34
CA HIS A 180 -8.03 8.28 -5.57
C HIS A 180 -9.02 9.02 -4.67
N ARG A 181 -9.94 8.29 -4.05
CA ARG A 181 -10.79 8.83 -2.99
C ARG A 181 -9.93 9.28 -1.81
N ASP A 182 -9.19 8.34 -1.23
CA ASP A 182 -8.10 8.61 -0.29
C ASP A 182 -6.80 8.07 -0.91
N GLY A 183 -5.71 8.82 -0.83
CA GLY A 183 -4.41 8.37 -1.34
C GLY A 183 -3.92 7.14 -0.57
N ILE A 184 -3.84 7.28 0.75
CA ILE A 184 -3.46 6.19 1.67
C ILE A 184 -4.52 6.09 2.77
N TYR A 185 -4.97 4.88 3.08
CA TYR A 185 -6.02 4.61 4.06
C TYR A 185 -5.65 3.46 5.00
N PHE A 186 -5.71 3.70 6.30
CA PHE A 186 -5.38 2.76 7.36
C PHE A 186 -6.60 2.58 8.28
N GLU A 187 -7.00 1.33 8.50
CA GLU A 187 -8.03 0.98 9.48
C GLU A 187 -7.63 -0.25 10.29
N PHE A 188 -7.63 -0.12 11.63
CA PHE A 188 -7.13 -1.14 12.56
C PHE A 188 -5.67 -1.56 12.27
N VAL A 189 -4.81 -0.61 11.90
CA VAL A 189 -3.39 -0.84 11.63
C VAL A 189 -2.54 -0.49 12.85
N THR A 190 -1.42 -1.18 13.06
CA THR A 190 -0.51 -0.86 14.17
C THR A 190 0.97 -1.11 13.85
N ASN A 191 1.86 -0.51 14.63
CA ASN A 191 3.32 -0.65 14.54
C ASN A 191 3.88 -0.36 13.13
N SER A 192 3.27 0.55 12.39
CA SER A 192 3.55 0.77 10.97
C SER A 192 4.18 2.13 10.70
N VAL A 193 4.94 2.20 9.60
CA VAL A 193 5.68 3.40 9.20
C VAL A 193 5.29 3.81 7.78
N ILE A 194 4.92 5.08 7.63
CA ILE A 194 4.62 5.73 6.36
C ILE A 194 5.70 6.79 6.11
N GLU A 195 6.60 6.55 5.16
CA GLU A 195 7.82 7.35 4.99
C GLU A 195 7.95 7.90 3.57
N LYS A 196 8.20 9.21 3.41
CA LYS A 196 8.63 9.81 2.13
C LYS A 196 7.68 9.56 0.95
N ASN A 197 6.38 9.41 1.22
CA ASN A 197 5.37 9.29 0.17
C ASN A 197 4.92 10.67 -0.30
N ILE A 198 4.52 10.76 -1.56
CA ILE A 198 3.86 11.94 -2.14
C ILE A 198 2.42 11.53 -2.47
N SER A 199 1.47 12.01 -1.69
CA SER A 199 0.05 11.75 -1.88
C SER A 199 -0.67 13.04 -2.26
N HIS A 200 -1.16 13.10 -3.50
CA HIS A 200 -1.61 14.36 -4.07
C HIS A 200 -2.83 14.23 -4.96
N ASN A 201 -3.63 15.31 -5.08
CA ASN A 201 -4.77 15.36 -6.00
C ASN A 201 -5.78 14.20 -5.76
N ASN A 202 -6.00 13.83 -4.49
CA ASN A 202 -7.03 12.89 -4.09
C ASN A 202 -8.31 13.64 -3.69
N ILE A 203 -9.46 12.98 -3.89
CA ILE A 203 -10.78 13.61 -3.73
C ILE A 203 -11.00 14.06 -2.28
N ARG A 204 -10.65 13.21 -1.31
CA ARG A 204 -10.76 13.50 0.11
C ARG A 204 -9.38 13.68 0.72
N TYR A 205 -8.74 12.60 1.18
CA TYR A 205 -7.56 12.69 2.02
C TYR A 205 -6.29 12.25 1.31
N GLY A 206 -5.18 12.95 1.58
CA GLY A 206 -3.84 12.45 1.26
C GLY A 206 -3.48 11.21 2.10
N LEU A 207 -3.84 11.22 3.38
CA LEU A 207 -3.77 10.07 4.29
C LEU A 207 -4.97 10.05 5.24
N HIS A 208 -5.52 8.87 5.48
CA HIS A 208 -6.68 8.67 6.36
C HIS A 208 -6.41 7.51 7.33
N PHE A 209 -6.56 7.80 8.62
CA PHE A 209 -6.33 6.89 9.74
C PHE A 209 -7.59 6.71 10.57
N MET A 210 -8.03 5.47 10.76
CA MET A 210 -9.16 5.09 11.60
C MET A 210 -8.74 3.96 12.55
N PHE A 211 -8.89 4.15 13.87
CA PHE A 211 -8.64 3.09 14.86
C PHE A 211 -7.24 2.45 14.79
N SER A 212 -6.25 3.20 14.30
CA SER A 212 -4.88 2.70 14.06
C SER A 212 -3.90 3.33 15.05
N ASN A 213 -3.01 2.55 15.66
CA ASN A 213 -2.25 2.95 16.84
C ASN A 213 -0.77 2.58 16.72
N ASP A 214 0.11 3.29 17.44
CA ASP A 214 1.55 2.98 17.45
C ASP A 214 2.20 3.11 16.06
N ASP A 215 1.68 4.04 15.27
CA ASP A 215 2.13 4.26 13.89
C ASP A 215 2.91 5.58 13.77
N SER A 216 3.77 5.65 12.75
CA SER A 216 4.55 6.84 12.44
C SER A 216 4.38 7.24 10.99
N TYR A 217 4.23 8.54 10.72
CA TYR A 217 4.37 9.05 9.37
C TYR A 217 5.38 10.20 9.32
N LEU A 218 6.40 9.98 8.47
CA LEU A 218 7.67 10.69 8.46
C LEU A 218 7.96 11.23 7.06
N GLU A 219 8.27 12.52 6.96
CA GLU A 219 8.78 13.12 5.71
C GLU A 219 7.84 12.94 4.49
N ASN A 220 6.53 12.82 4.71
CA ASN A 220 5.56 12.70 3.62
C ASN A 220 5.11 14.07 3.12
N THR A 221 4.67 14.13 1.86
CA THR A 221 4.06 15.31 1.25
C THR A 221 2.60 15.04 0.91
N PHE A 222 1.70 15.86 1.44
CA PHE A 222 0.26 15.83 1.19
C PHE A 222 -0.16 17.12 0.47
N LEU A 223 -0.35 17.02 -0.84
CA LEU A 223 -0.45 18.18 -1.74
C LEU A 223 -1.76 18.19 -2.54
N ASP A 224 -2.47 19.33 -2.55
CA ASP A 224 -3.66 19.53 -3.38
C ASP A 224 -4.72 18.42 -3.23
N ASN A 225 -4.91 17.90 -2.01
CA ASN A 225 -6.00 16.96 -1.71
C ASN A 225 -7.23 17.75 -1.22
N GLY A 226 -8.42 17.13 -1.23
CA GLY A 226 -9.62 17.73 -0.63
C GLY A 226 -9.40 18.16 0.83
N ALA A 227 -8.60 17.38 1.56
CA ALA A 227 -7.96 17.68 2.83
C ALA A 227 -6.63 16.91 2.93
N GLY A 228 -5.67 17.41 3.68
CA GLY A 228 -4.34 16.82 3.78
C GLY A 228 -4.36 15.44 4.45
N VAL A 229 -4.59 15.41 5.76
CA VAL A 229 -4.62 14.17 6.55
C VAL A 229 -5.72 14.20 7.60
N ALA A 230 -6.39 13.06 7.79
CA ALA A 230 -7.32 12.84 8.90
C ALA A 230 -6.86 11.67 9.77
N VAL A 231 -6.67 11.92 11.07
CA VAL A 231 -6.30 10.90 12.06
C VAL A 231 -7.37 10.82 13.12
N MET A 232 -8.03 9.66 13.22
CA MET A 232 -9.27 9.50 13.99
C MET A 232 -9.22 8.25 14.86
N TYR A 233 -9.62 8.39 16.13
CA TYR A 233 -9.77 7.27 17.07
C TYR A 233 -8.48 6.49 17.34
N SER A 234 -7.36 7.22 17.40
CA SER A 234 -6.01 6.66 17.40
C SER A 234 -5.22 7.03 18.65
N LYS A 235 -4.14 6.30 18.94
CA LYS A 235 -3.24 6.56 20.07
C LYS A 235 -1.80 6.37 19.65
N ARG A 236 -0.89 7.17 20.24
CA ARG A 236 0.57 7.01 20.06
C ARG A 236 0.99 7.09 18.60
N VAL A 237 0.53 8.15 17.91
CA VAL A 237 0.89 8.41 16.52
C VAL A 237 2.01 9.47 16.46
N VAL A 238 3.07 9.20 15.71
CA VAL A 238 4.22 10.11 15.55
C VAL A 238 4.20 10.73 14.16
N MET A 239 4.14 12.06 14.10
CA MET A 239 3.93 12.85 12.89
C MET A 239 5.09 13.84 12.76
N VAL A 240 6.10 13.48 11.96
CA VAL A 240 7.38 14.22 11.95
C VAL A 240 7.79 14.64 10.55
N LYS A 241 8.16 15.91 10.38
CA LYS A 241 8.72 16.46 9.13
C LYS A 241 7.83 16.28 7.89
N ASN A 242 6.52 16.20 8.06
CA ASN A 242 5.60 16.13 6.94
C ASN A 242 5.28 17.52 6.39
N HIS A 243 4.99 17.58 5.09
CA HIS A 243 4.58 18.78 4.38
C HIS A 243 3.10 18.67 4.01
N PHE A 244 2.29 19.61 4.49
CA PHE A 244 0.86 19.71 4.22
C PHE A 244 0.62 20.97 3.39
N GLN A 245 0.33 20.79 2.09
CA GLN A 245 0.37 21.88 1.13
C GLN A 245 -0.96 21.99 0.37
N HIS A 246 -1.50 23.20 0.32
CA HIS A 246 -2.59 23.58 -0.60
C HIS A 246 -3.90 22.80 -0.43
N ASN A 247 -4.18 22.30 0.77
CA ASN A 247 -5.45 21.61 1.04
C ASN A 247 -6.50 22.67 1.41
N TRP A 248 -7.19 23.19 0.38
CA TRP A 248 -8.10 24.33 0.48
C TRP A 248 -9.54 23.98 0.09
N GLY A 249 -10.48 24.48 0.90
CA GLY A 249 -11.91 24.23 0.74
C GLY A 249 -12.72 24.59 1.98
N PRO A 250 -14.06 24.62 1.90
CA PRO A 250 -14.93 25.06 3.00
C PRO A 250 -14.75 24.27 4.31
N SER A 251 -14.42 22.99 4.19
CA SER A 251 -14.20 22.06 5.31
C SER A 251 -12.84 21.35 5.22
N ALA A 252 -11.87 21.97 4.55
CA ALA A 252 -10.54 21.40 4.36
C ALA A 252 -9.61 21.73 5.53
N TYR A 253 -8.56 20.91 5.67
CA TYR A 253 -7.52 21.08 6.67
C TYR A 253 -6.22 20.45 6.19
N GLY A 254 -5.08 20.91 6.70
CA GLY A 254 -3.81 20.22 6.54
C GLY A 254 -3.81 18.92 7.34
N LEU A 255 -4.16 19.01 8.62
CA LEU A 255 -4.23 17.87 9.55
C LEU A 255 -5.46 17.99 10.45
N LEU A 256 -6.35 16.99 10.38
CA LEU A 256 -7.41 16.77 11.36
C LEU A 256 -6.94 15.74 12.38
N LEU A 257 -7.10 16.09 13.65
CA LEU A 257 -6.94 15.23 14.81
C LEU A 257 -8.29 15.09 15.50
N LYS A 258 -8.89 13.90 15.44
CA LYS A 258 -10.18 13.62 16.08
C LYS A 258 -10.09 12.45 17.03
N GLU A 259 -10.41 12.67 18.30
CA GLU A 259 -10.40 11.62 19.33
C GLU A 259 -9.07 10.86 19.37
N ILE A 260 -7.96 11.62 19.34
CA ILE A 260 -6.60 11.09 19.38
C ILE A 260 -5.92 11.41 20.72
N SER A 261 -5.06 10.50 21.18
CA SER A 261 -4.24 10.75 22.37
C SER A 261 -2.79 10.28 22.24
N ASP A 262 -1.91 10.84 23.09
CA ASP A 262 -0.50 10.44 23.19
C ASP A 262 0.30 10.60 21.90
N ALA A 263 -0.07 11.56 21.04
CA ALA A 263 0.55 11.76 19.73
C ALA A 263 1.56 12.92 19.73
N GLN A 264 2.52 12.84 18.80
CA GLN A 264 3.58 13.82 18.61
C GLN A 264 3.47 14.44 17.22
N ILE A 265 3.41 15.77 17.15
CA ILE A 265 3.32 16.55 15.91
C ILE A 265 4.49 17.52 15.92
N ILE A 266 5.58 17.13 15.25
CA ILE A 266 6.89 17.76 15.42
C ILE A 266 7.52 18.09 14.06
N LEU A 267 8.07 19.31 13.92
CA LEU A 267 8.85 19.71 12.74
C LEU A 267 8.07 19.63 11.41
N ASN A 268 6.74 19.68 11.44
CA ASN A 268 5.94 19.66 10.22
C ASN A 268 5.82 21.06 9.61
N GLU A 269 5.61 21.10 8.30
CA GLU A 269 5.35 22.33 7.55
C GLU A 269 3.92 22.33 7.01
N PHE A 270 3.17 23.37 7.34
CA PHE A 270 1.82 23.60 6.84
C PHE A 270 1.83 24.86 5.98
N ASP A 271 1.56 24.72 4.68
CA ASP A 271 1.54 25.82 3.72
C ASP A 271 0.19 25.90 2.97
N GLN A 272 -0.45 27.06 3.02
CA GLN A 272 -1.72 27.37 2.33
C GLN A 272 -2.84 26.34 2.52
N ASN A 273 -3.15 26.00 3.77
CA ASN A 273 -4.32 25.18 4.09
C ASN A 273 -5.46 26.06 4.62
N THR A 274 -6.74 25.65 4.47
CA THR A 274 -7.85 26.38 5.09
C THR A 274 -7.66 26.48 6.61
N VAL A 275 -7.41 25.33 7.25
CA VAL A 275 -6.94 25.21 8.64
C VAL A 275 -5.72 24.31 8.62
N ALA A 276 -4.57 24.75 9.14
CA ALA A 276 -3.40 23.90 9.14
C ALA A 276 -3.56 22.70 10.08
N ILE A 277 -3.89 22.92 11.37
CA ILE A 277 -4.27 21.84 12.29
C ILE A 277 -5.66 22.08 12.88
N LEU A 278 -6.57 21.13 12.68
CA LEU A 278 -7.89 21.08 13.31
C LEU A 278 -7.90 19.98 14.38
N MET A 279 -8.27 20.34 15.61
CA MET A 279 -8.27 19.43 16.76
C MET A 279 -9.66 19.31 17.36
N GLU A 280 -10.15 18.08 17.47
CA GLU A 280 -11.43 17.70 18.05
C GLU A 280 -11.21 16.59 19.09
N SER A 281 -11.57 16.84 20.36
CA SER A 281 -11.55 15.81 21.42
C SER A 281 -10.17 15.15 21.64
N THR A 282 -9.08 15.93 21.62
CA THR A 282 -7.71 15.42 21.73
C THR A 282 -7.10 15.53 23.13
N ASN A 283 -6.17 14.64 23.51
CA ASN A 283 -5.54 14.64 24.84
C ASN A 283 -4.05 14.24 24.80
N ARG A 284 -3.22 14.78 25.70
CA ARG A 284 -1.77 14.46 25.85
C ARG A 284 -1.04 14.50 24.51
N LEU A 285 -1.09 15.66 23.85
CA LEU A 285 -0.42 15.88 22.58
C LEU A 285 0.84 16.72 22.78
N GLU A 286 1.91 16.34 22.10
CA GLU A 286 3.11 17.15 21.96
C GLU A 286 3.10 17.82 20.60
N VAL A 287 2.93 19.15 20.56
CA VAL A 287 2.93 19.94 19.34
C VAL A 287 4.04 20.98 19.44
N ARG A 288 5.16 20.77 18.74
CA ARG A 288 6.30 21.70 18.79
C ARG A 288 7.06 21.79 17.48
N ASP A 289 7.75 22.92 17.31
CA ASP A 289 8.63 23.17 16.16
C ASP A 289 7.97 23.05 14.79
N ASN A 290 6.63 23.17 14.72
CA ASN A 290 5.90 23.17 13.45
C ASN A 290 5.88 24.58 12.85
N ASN A 291 5.99 24.65 11.54
CA ASN A 291 5.99 25.89 10.79
C ASN A 291 4.65 26.06 10.04
N PHE A 292 4.02 27.22 10.21
CA PHE A 292 2.73 27.56 9.62
C PHE A 292 2.88 28.76 8.68
N LYS A 293 2.58 28.56 7.40
CA LYS A 293 2.68 29.58 6.34
C LYS A 293 1.35 29.71 5.63
N SER A 294 0.91 30.95 5.42
CA SER A 294 -0.17 31.33 4.50
C SER A 294 -1.49 30.55 4.64
N SER A 295 -1.75 29.95 5.81
CA SER A 295 -2.96 29.17 6.08
C SER A 295 -4.03 30.08 6.70
N GLY A 296 -5.31 29.83 6.41
CA GLY A 296 -6.41 30.66 6.92
C GLY A 296 -6.42 30.70 8.46
N TYR A 297 -6.26 29.53 9.08
CA TYR A 297 -5.99 29.38 10.52
C TYR A 297 -4.77 28.48 10.70
N ALA A 298 -3.82 28.86 11.56
CA ALA A 298 -2.70 27.99 11.91
C ALA A 298 -3.18 26.77 12.71
N MET A 299 -3.98 27.01 13.76
CA MET A 299 -4.57 25.95 14.57
C MET A 299 -5.99 26.35 14.98
N ARG A 300 -6.91 25.37 14.95
CA ARG A 300 -8.26 25.51 15.48
C ARG A 300 -8.54 24.35 16.41
N ILE A 301 -8.81 24.68 17.68
CA ILE A 301 -9.09 23.69 18.72
C ILE A 301 -10.57 23.81 19.07
N GLN A 302 -11.31 22.72 18.91
CA GLN A 302 -12.71 22.65 19.28
C GLN A 302 -12.86 21.80 20.54
N ALA A 303 -13.44 22.40 21.57
CA ALA A 303 -13.91 21.67 22.72
C ALA A 303 -15.20 20.95 22.33
N SER A 304 -15.26 19.66 22.62
CA SER A 304 -16.44 18.80 22.56
C SER A 304 -16.87 18.43 23.96
#